data_AF-A0A530BH65-F1
#
_entry.id   AF-A0A530BH65-F1
#
_cell.length_a   1.000
_cell.length_b   1.000
_cell.length_c   1.000
_cell.angle_alpha   90.00
_cell.angle_beta   90.00
_cell.angle_gamma   90.00
#
_symmetry.space_group_name_H-M   'P 1'
#
loop_
_entity.id
_entity.type
_entity.pdbx_description
1 polymer ?
#
loop_
_entity_poly.entity_id
_entity_poly.type
_entity_poly.pdbx_seq_one_letter_code
_entity_poly.pdbx_strand_id
1 'polypeptide(L)'
;MKYHVRFHAAAERDIAELLNQLAPKAGVETALRFVGGLIDYCLDFATFPERGMRHDEIAPGLRTVGWRRRATIAFEIVDDKV
;
A
#
# COMPACT_ATOMS: atom_id res chain seq x y z
N MET A 1 5.29 13.95 14.76
CA MET A 1 4.38 14.35 13.67
C MET A 1 3.59 13.14 13.25
N LYS A 2 2.28 13.29 13.01
CA LYS A 2 1.41 12.20 12.55
C LYS A 2 1.04 12.51 11.11
N TYR A 3 1.34 11.59 10.21
CA TYR A 3 1.00 11.71 8.80
C TYR A 3 -0.40 11.13 8.55
N HIS A 4 -1.03 11.57 7.45
CA HIS A 4 -2.34 11.13 7.01
C HIS A 4 -2.22 10.29 5.75
N VAL A 5 -2.50 8.99 5.88
CA VAL A 5 -2.49 8.06 4.74
C VAL A 5 -3.76 8.26 3.91
N ARG A 6 -3.60 8.40 2.59
CA ARG A 6 -4.69 8.43 1.62
C ARG A 6 -4.37 7.50 0.46
N PHE A 7 -5.36 6.72 0.04
CA PHE A 7 -5.21 5.87 -1.12
C PHE A 7 -5.57 6.66 -2.39
N HIS A 8 -4.67 6.63 -3.36
CA HIS A 8 -4.99 7.09 -4.71
C HIS A 8 -6.03 6.14 -5.33
N ALA A 9 -6.90 6.64 -6.20
CA ALA A 9 -7.94 5.82 -6.86
C ALA A 9 -7.35 4.62 -7.64
N ALA A 10 -6.10 4.72 -8.08
CA ALA A 10 -5.37 3.58 -8.66
C ALA A 10 -5.08 2.49 -7.63
N ALA A 11 -4.60 2.86 -6.44
CA ALA A 11 -4.32 1.91 -5.36
C ALA A 11 -5.60 1.22 -4.86
N GLU A 12 -6.72 1.95 -4.78
CA GLU A 12 -8.02 1.34 -4.44
C GLU A 12 -8.46 0.30 -5.47
N ARG A 13 -8.24 0.57 -6.78
CA ARG A 13 -8.50 -0.40 -7.83
C ARG A 13 -7.60 -1.62 -7.74
N ASP A 14 -6.30 -1.42 -7.47
CA ASP A 14 -5.34 -2.52 -7.32
C ASP A 14 -5.75 -3.44 -6.15
N ILE A 15 -6.19 -2.85 -5.04
CA ILE A 15 -6.69 -3.58 -3.86
C ILE A 15 -7.97 -4.37 -4.20
N ALA A 16 -8.91 -3.74 -4.91
CA ALA A 16 -10.15 -4.40 -5.32
C ALA A 16 -9.89 -5.54 -6.32
N GLU A 17 -8.98 -5.34 -7.27
CA GLU A 17 -8.57 -6.38 -8.21
C GLU A 17 -7.89 -7.55 -7.50
N LEU A 18 -7.00 -7.26 -6.55
CA LEU A 18 -6.36 -8.29 -5.73
C LEU A 18 -7.39 -9.14 -4.98
N LEU A 19 -8.40 -8.51 -4.38
CA LEU A 19 -9.49 -9.21 -3.71
C LEU A 19 -10.28 -10.10 -4.71
N ASN A 20 -10.67 -9.55 -5.85
CA ASN A 20 -11.42 -10.26 -6.89
C ASN A 20 -10.65 -11.47 -7.46
N GLN A 21 -9.32 -11.36 -7.57
CA GLN A 21 -8.48 -12.45 -8.06
C GLN A 21 -8.21 -13.52 -6.98
N LEU A 22 -8.07 -13.13 -5.71
CA LEU A 22 -7.77 -14.07 -4.62
C LEU A 22 -9.01 -14.82 -4.14
N ALA A 23 -10.17 -14.16 -4.05
CA ALA A 23 -11.39 -14.75 -3.52
C ALA A 23 -11.77 -16.10 -4.15
N PRO A 24 -11.78 -16.27 -5.50
CA PRO A 24 -12.09 -17.56 -6.12
C PRO A 24 -10.99 -18.62 -5.95
N LYS A 25 -9.74 -18.22 -5.67
CA LYS A 25 -8.58 -19.14 -5.59
C LYS A 25 -8.28 -19.62 -4.17
N ALA A 26 -8.46 -18.74 -3.18
CA ALA A 26 -8.07 -18.96 -1.78
C ALA A 26 -9.26 -18.94 -0.81
N GLY A 27 -10.47 -18.66 -1.31
CA GLY A 27 -11.65 -18.42 -0.50
C GLY A 27 -11.77 -16.95 -0.07
N VAL A 28 -13.02 -16.49 0.09
CA VAL A 28 -13.35 -15.10 0.41
C VAL A 28 -12.70 -14.63 1.71
N GLU A 29 -12.77 -15.44 2.77
CA GLU A 29 -12.22 -15.07 4.08
C GLU A 29 -10.70 -14.87 4.02
N THR A 30 -9.98 -15.79 3.36
CA THR A 30 -8.52 -15.69 3.18
C THR A 30 -8.15 -14.44 2.38
N ALA A 31 -8.90 -14.14 1.32
CA ALA A 31 -8.66 -12.99 0.46
C ALA A 31 -8.88 -11.67 1.23
N LEU A 32 -9.96 -11.58 2.00
CA LEU A 32 -10.23 -10.43 2.86
C LEU A 32 -9.15 -10.24 3.93
N ARG A 33 -8.71 -11.32 4.58
CA ARG A 33 -7.62 -11.25 5.57
C ARG A 33 -6.30 -10.79 4.95
N PHE A 34 -6.02 -11.24 3.73
CA PHE A 34 -4.83 -10.83 3.00
C PHE A 34 -4.87 -9.35 2.66
N VAL A 35 -5.96 -8.88 2.04
CA VAL A 35 -6.14 -7.47 1.67
C VAL A 35 -6.19 -6.57 2.90
N GLY A 36 -6.86 -6.99 3.98
CA GLY A 36 -6.88 -6.26 5.25
C GLY A 36 -5.48 -6.04 5.80
N GLY A 37 -4.64 -7.08 5.84
CA GLY A 37 -3.25 -6.93 6.30
C GLY A 37 -2.38 -6.04 5.41
N LEU A 38 -2.70 -5.90 4.11
CA LEU A 38 -2.04 -4.96 3.21
C LEU A 38 -2.46 -3.52 3.55
N ILE A 39 -3.77 -3.29 3.74
CA ILE A 39 -4.32 -1.99 4.12
C ILE A 39 -3.77 -1.54 5.47
N ASP A 40 -3.79 -2.42 6.48
CA ASP A 40 -3.25 -2.13 7.82
C ASP A 40 -1.78 -1.72 7.75
N TYR A 41 -0.98 -2.43 6.94
CA TYR A 41 0.42 -2.08 6.74
C TYR A 41 0.60 -0.69 6.12
N CYS A 42 -0.22 -0.33 5.12
CA CYS A 42 -0.21 1.02 4.55
C CYS A 42 -0.62 2.08 5.58
N LEU A 43 -1.64 1.80 6.41
CA LEU A 43 -2.10 2.74 7.45
C LEU A 43 -1.02 3.02 8.50
N ASP A 44 -0.14 2.06 8.78
CA ASP A 44 1.00 2.26 9.68
C ASP A 44 1.98 3.32 9.19
N PHE A 45 1.92 3.74 7.91
CA PHE A 45 2.81 4.76 7.35
C PHE A 45 2.57 6.12 7.99
N ALA A 46 1.39 6.33 8.59
CA ALA A 46 1.06 7.51 9.39
C ALA A 46 2.07 7.82 10.52
N THR A 47 2.73 6.78 11.07
CA THR A 47 3.66 6.93 12.21
C THR A 47 5.11 7.04 11.76
N PHE A 48 5.49 6.30 10.71
CA PHE A 48 6.86 6.27 10.16
C PHE A 48 6.80 6.23 8.64
N PRO A 49 6.58 7.37 7.97
CA PRO A 49 6.33 7.38 6.52
C PRO A 49 7.61 7.23 5.71
N GLU A 50 8.77 7.61 6.25
CA GLU A 50 10.07 7.54 5.58
C GLU A 50 10.66 6.11 5.51
N ARG A 51 9.82 5.13 5.23
CA ARG A 51 10.21 3.74 4.98
C ARG A 51 10.42 3.49 3.48
N GLY A 52 11.01 2.34 3.17
CA GLY A 52 11.20 1.91 1.78
C GLY A 52 12.34 2.61 1.06
N MET A 53 12.44 2.33 -0.24
CA MET A 53 13.44 2.88 -1.15
C MET A 53 12.85 4.07 -1.90
N ARG A 54 13.59 5.18 -1.99
CA ARG A 54 13.24 6.33 -2.85
C ARG A 54 13.66 6.04 -4.29
N HIS A 55 12.81 6.47 -5.22
CA HIS A 55 12.99 6.34 -6.67
C HIS A 55 12.83 7.70 -7.35
N ASP A 56 13.57 8.70 -6.86
CA ASP A 56 13.50 10.06 -7.39
C ASP A 56 13.94 10.14 -8.88
N GLU A 57 14.70 9.14 -9.35
CA GLU A 57 15.07 8.96 -10.76
C GLU A 57 13.90 8.57 -11.67
N ILE A 58 12.84 7.97 -11.11
CA ILE A 58 11.62 7.58 -11.84
C ILE A 58 10.58 8.69 -11.75
N ALA A 59 10.30 9.16 -10.53
CA ALA A 59 9.41 10.28 -10.28
C ALA A 59 9.78 10.95 -8.95
N PRO A 60 9.76 12.31 -8.87
CA PRO A 60 10.10 13.00 -7.64
C PRO A 60 9.23 12.56 -6.46
N GLY A 61 9.85 12.18 -5.34
CA GLY A 61 9.14 11.79 -4.12
C GLY A 61 8.60 10.37 -4.11
N LEU A 62 8.71 9.64 -5.23
CA LEU A 62 8.27 8.25 -5.33
C LEU A 62 9.07 7.36 -4.39
N ARG A 63 8.36 6.51 -3.66
CA ARG A 63 8.91 5.50 -2.77
C ARG A 63 8.27 4.16 -3.04
N THR A 64 9.04 3.09 -2.83
CA THR A 64 8.52 1.74 -2.84
C THR A 64 8.88 0.98 -1.58
N VAL A 65 7.97 0.13 -1.11
CA VAL A 65 8.26 -0.81 -0.02
C VAL A 65 7.62 -2.17 -0.31
N GLY A 66 8.38 -3.24 -0.01
CA GLY A 66 7.88 -4.60 -0.15
C GLY A 66 7.04 -5.02 1.05
N TRP A 67 5.86 -5.58 0.81
CA TRP A 67 5.03 -6.20 1.83
C TRP A 67 5.01 -7.72 1.68
N ARG A 68 5.50 -8.43 2.71
CA ARG A 68 5.53 -9.90 2.80
C ARG A 68 6.10 -10.64 1.58
N ARG A 69 6.96 -9.97 0.78
CA ARG A 69 7.46 -10.47 -0.51
C ARG A 69 6.35 -10.84 -1.50
N ARG A 70 5.17 -10.27 -1.35
CA ARG A 70 3.96 -10.57 -2.14
C ARG A 70 3.39 -9.36 -2.85
N ALA A 71 3.64 -8.15 -2.34
CA ALA A 71 3.26 -6.91 -2.99
C ALA A 71 4.39 -5.89 -2.88
N THR A 72 4.48 -5.02 -3.88
CA THR A 72 5.29 -3.80 -3.82
C THR A 72 4.31 -2.64 -3.76
N ILE A 73 4.45 -1.80 -2.73
CA ILE A 73 3.58 -0.64 -2.52
C ILE A 73 4.35 0.59 -2.99
N ALA A 74 3.78 1.31 -3.95
CA ALA A 74 4.28 2.60 -4.39
C ALA A 74 3.52 3.72 -3.67
N PHE A 75 4.23 4.71 -3.16
CA PHE A 75 3.65 5.85 -2.44
C PHE A 75 4.58 7.06 -2.52
N GLU A 76 4.08 8.23 -2.11
CA GLU A 76 4.88 9.44 -1.96
C GLU A 76 4.62 10.06 -0.58
N ILE A 77 5.38 11.09 -0.22
CA ILE A 77 5.14 11.85 1.01
C ILE A 77 5.09 13.32 0.60
N VAL A 78 3.94 13.95 0.77
CA VAL A 78 3.72 15.37 0.46
C VAL A 78 3.19 16.05 1.71
N ASP A 79 3.97 16.98 2.26
CA ASP A 79 3.71 17.64 3.53
C ASP A 79 3.50 16.63 4.68
N ASP A 80 2.27 16.53 5.19
CA ASP A 80 1.83 15.62 6.24
C ASP A 80 1.02 14.43 5.69
N LYS A 81 1.06 14.17 4.38
CA LYS A 81 0.29 13.11 3.71
C LYS A 81 1.18 12.05 3.11
N VAL A 82 0.66 10.83 3.15
CA VAL A 82 1.22 9.64 2.52
C VAL A 82 0.20 9.09 1.54
#